data_AF-A0A533U536-F1
#
_entry.id   AF-A0A533U536-F1
#
_cell.length_a   1.000
_cell.length_b   1.000
_cell.length_c   1.000
_cell.angle_alpha   90.00
_cell.angle_beta   90.00
_cell.angle_gamma   90.00
#
_symmetry.space_group_name_H-M   'P 1'
#
loop_
_entity.id
_entity.type
_entity.pdbx_description
1 polymer ?
#
loop_
_entity_poly.entity_id
_entity_poly.type
_entity_poly.pdbx_seq_one_letter_code
_entity_poly.pdbx_strand_id
1 'polypeptide(L)'
;MRIKKMLLLIAVPVLMLFAVVAFFRQPGHAETAKAPPAPVAVDSTKCIAPAEYMRANHMQVLYAWRNSSVREGNRVYIAKNGSRFQKSLNTCLGCHSTNRLFCFNCHMYANVKPKCWNCHLSPMETP
;
A
#
# COMPACT_ATOMS: atom_id res chain seq x y z
N MET A 1 -25.44 12.40 54.66
CA MET A 1 -24.04 12.72 54.28
C MET A 1 -23.30 11.57 53.57
N ARG A 2 -23.53 10.30 53.90
CA ARG A 2 -22.85 9.14 53.26
C ARG A 2 -23.19 8.95 51.78
N ILE A 3 -24.46 9.09 51.39
CA ILE A 3 -24.92 8.88 50.00
C ILE A 3 -24.37 9.94 49.04
N LYS A 4 -24.36 11.23 49.43
CA LYS A 4 -23.77 12.31 48.61
C LYS A 4 -22.26 12.13 48.42
N LYS A 5 -21.53 11.66 49.44
CA LYS A 5 -20.11 11.33 49.33
C LYS A 5 -19.86 10.11 48.43
N MET A 6 -20.71 9.09 48.50
CA MET A 6 -20.62 7.90 47.65
C MET A 6 -20.93 8.22 46.17
N LEU A 7 -21.93 9.08 45.91
CA LEU A 7 -22.22 9.61 44.57
C LEU A 7 -21.05 10.43 44.01
N LEU A 8 -20.41 11.27 44.83
CA LEU A 8 -19.21 12.03 44.43
C LEU A 8 -18.01 11.13 44.12
N LEU A 9 -17.81 10.07 44.92
CA LEU A 9 -16.70 9.12 44.72
C LEU A 9 -16.84 8.27 43.45
N ILE A 10 -18.05 8.15 42.88
CA ILE A 10 -18.29 7.43 41.63
C ILE A 10 -18.37 8.40 40.44
N ALA A 11 -19.02 9.55 40.60
CA ALA A 11 -19.21 10.51 39.52
C ALA A 11 -17.89 11.14 39.03
N VAL A 12 -16.97 11.45 39.95
CA VAL A 12 -15.67 12.05 39.61
C VAL A 12 -14.80 11.14 38.75
N PRO A 13 -14.55 9.86 39.12
CA PRO A 13 -13.74 8.97 38.28
C PRO A 13 -14.42 8.62 36.94
N VAL A 14 -15.75 8.51 36.90
CA VAL A 14 -16.48 8.29 35.63
C VAL A 14 -16.32 9.49 34.70
N LEU A 15 -16.41 10.71 35.23
CA LEU A 15 -16.21 11.93 34.44
C LEU A 15 -14.76 12.10 33.99
N MET A 16 -13.79 11.73 34.84
CA MET A 16 -12.36 11.69 34.48
C MET A 16 -12.11 10.68 33.36
N LEU A 17 -12.69 9.49 33.43
CA LEU A 17 -12.56 8.46 32.39
C LEU A 17 -13.14 8.96 31.06
N PHE A 18 -14.30 9.61 31.10
CA PHE A 18 -14.92 10.21 29.91
C PHE A 18 -14.05 11.30 29.29
N ALA A 19 -13.46 12.17 30.11
CA ALA A 19 -12.55 13.22 29.66
C ALA A 19 -11.28 12.64 29.03
N VAL A 20 -10.72 11.58 29.62
CA VAL A 20 -9.55 10.87 29.07
C VAL A 20 -9.89 10.25 27.70
N VAL A 21 -11.01 9.54 27.59
CA VAL A 21 -11.45 8.94 26.31
C VAL A 21 -11.68 10.03 25.25
N ALA A 22 -12.28 11.17 25.62
CA ALA A 22 -12.48 12.28 24.70
C ALA A 22 -11.15 12.92 24.26
N PHE A 23 -10.18 13.07 25.18
CA PHE A 23 -8.86 13.63 24.89
C PHE A 23 -8.03 12.76 23.93
N PHE A 24 -8.11 11.43 24.08
CA PHE A 24 -7.45 10.49 23.18
C PHE A 24 -8.24 10.18 21.90
N ARG A 25 -9.49 10.62 21.80
CA ARG A 25 -10.30 10.49 20.58
C ARG A 25 -9.97 11.64 19.64
N GLN A 26 -8.85 11.49 18.91
CA GLN A 26 -8.53 12.36 17.78
C GLN A 26 -9.66 12.23 16.74
N PRO A 27 -10.30 13.34 16.30
CA PRO A 27 -11.16 13.28 15.13
C PRO A 27 -10.29 12.84 13.95
N GLY A 28 -10.65 11.72 13.33
CA GLY A 28 -9.97 11.28 12.13
C GLY A 28 -10.09 12.39 11.09
N HIS A 29 -8.97 12.99 10.70
CA HIS A 29 -8.92 13.82 9.51
C HIS A 29 -9.18 12.90 8.32
N ALA A 30 -10.46 12.81 7.91
CA ALA A 30 -10.81 12.31 6.61
C ALA A 30 -10.39 13.39 5.61
N GLU A 31 -9.10 13.39 5.24
CA GLU A 31 -8.67 14.09 4.03
C GLU A 31 -9.54 13.54 2.90
N THR A 32 -10.22 14.44 2.18
CA THR A 32 -10.97 14.10 0.99
C THR A 32 -10.01 13.43 0.03
N ALA A 33 -10.09 12.10 -0.07
CA ALA A 33 -9.21 11.32 -0.91
C ALA A 33 -9.34 11.86 -2.34
N LYS A 34 -8.30 12.55 -2.81
CA LYS A 34 -8.26 13.10 -4.15
C LYS A 34 -8.55 11.95 -5.11
N ALA A 35 -9.52 12.15 -6.00
CA ALA A 35 -9.90 11.12 -6.95
C ALA A 35 -8.65 10.56 -7.63
N PRO A 36 -8.50 9.23 -7.75
CA PRO A 36 -7.35 8.63 -8.39
C PRO A 36 -7.11 9.30 -9.75
N PRO A 37 -5.87 9.67 -10.10
CA PRO A 37 -5.59 10.09 -11.46
C PRO A 37 -6.02 8.97 -12.42
N ALA A 38 -6.58 9.36 -13.56
CA ALA A 38 -7.02 8.43 -14.58
C ALA A 38 -5.89 7.42 -14.92
N PRO A 39 -6.22 6.14 -15.13
CA PRO A 39 -5.23 5.13 -15.45
C PRO A 39 -4.47 5.55 -16.72
N VAL A 40 -3.14 5.53 -16.64
CA VAL A 40 -2.27 5.76 -17.79
C VAL A 40 -2.28 4.49 -18.62
N ALA A 41 -2.64 4.59 -19.91
CA ALA A 41 -2.59 3.47 -20.82
C ALA A 41 -1.15 2.90 -20.89
N VAL A 42 -1.02 1.58 -20.80
CA VAL A 42 0.28 0.92 -20.85
C VAL A 42 0.72 0.84 -22.32
N ASP A 43 1.75 1.60 -22.67
CA ASP A 43 2.43 1.48 -23.95
C ASP A 43 3.44 0.32 -23.86
N SER A 44 3.09 -0.83 -24.45
CA SER A 44 3.90 -2.05 -24.41
C SER A 44 5.22 -1.95 -25.17
N THR A 45 5.42 -0.90 -25.97
CA THR A 45 6.70 -0.65 -26.66
C THR A 45 7.75 0.02 -25.77
N LYS A 46 7.32 0.56 -24.60
CA LYS A 46 8.19 1.33 -23.72
C LYS A 46 8.39 0.61 -22.39
N CYS A 47 9.65 0.41 -22.05
CA CYS A 47 10.05 -0.23 -20.80
C CYS A 47 10.19 0.80 -19.68
N ILE A 48 9.87 0.39 -18.44
CA ILE A 48 10.08 1.22 -17.24
C ILE A 48 11.57 1.49 -16.98
N ALA A 49 12.43 0.54 -17.35
CA ALA A 49 13.88 0.58 -17.23
C ALA A 49 14.53 -0.51 -18.10
N PRO A 50 15.85 -0.42 -18.40
CA PRO A 50 16.58 -1.46 -19.12
C PRO A 50 16.59 -2.81 -18.37
N ALA A 51 16.71 -3.91 -19.11
CA ALA A 51 16.67 -5.26 -18.56
C ALA A 51 17.77 -5.53 -17.51
N GLU A 52 19.00 -5.05 -17.73
CA GLU A 52 20.10 -5.19 -16.76
C GLU A 52 19.78 -4.51 -15.43
N TYR A 53 19.26 -3.27 -15.49
CA TYR A 53 18.86 -2.55 -14.29
C TYR A 53 17.76 -3.31 -13.54
N MET A 54 16.75 -3.80 -14.26
CA MET A 54 15.65 -4.54 -13.65
C MET A 54 16.11 -5.85 -13.01
N ARG A 55 17.07 -6.58 -13.60
CA ARG A 55 17.62 -7.79 -12.96
C ARG A 55 18.28 -7.50 -11.62
N ALA A 56 19.04 -6.40 -11.53
CA ALA A 56 19.73 -6.00 -10.30
C ALA A 56 18.80 -5.32 -9.27
N ASN A 57 17.74 -4.65 -9.72
CA ASN A 57 16.96 -3.72 -8.88
C ASN A 57 15.44 -4.04 -8.81
N HIS A 58 15.00 -5.19 -9.31
CA HIS A 58 13.57 -5.51 -9.47
C HIS A 58 12.78 -5.27 -8.17
N MET A 59 13.27 -5.83 -7.06
CA MET A 59 12.55 -5.79 -5.79
C MET A 59 12.59 -4.42 -5.12
N GLN A 60 13.67 -3.67 -5.32
CA GLN A 60 13.80 -2.29 -4.87
C GLN A 60 12.78 -1.40 -5.59
N VAL A 61 12.60 -1.60 -6.90
CA VAL A 61 11.58 -0.89 -7.68
C VAL A 61 10.18 -1.22 -7.17
N LEU A 62 9.84 -2.50 -7.01
CA LEU A 62 8.52 -2.91 -6.51
C LEU A 62 8.25 -2.39 -5.09
N TYR A 63 9.25 -2.45 -4.21
CA TYR A 63 9.16 -1.92 -2.85
C TYR A 63 8.88 -0.41 -2.83
N ALA A 64 9.66 0.36 -3.60
CA ALA A 64 9.50 1.80 -3.72
C ALA A 64 8.14 2.16 -4.33
N TRP A 65 7.72 1.45 -5.39
CA TRP A 65 6.43 1.67 -6.03
C TRP A 65 5.26 1.40 -5.08
N ARG A 66 5.30 0.30 -4.32
CA ARG A 66 4.27 -0.02 -3.32
C ARG A 66 4.17 1.06 -2.26
N ASN A 67 5.29 1.49 -1.67
CA ASN A 67 5.26 2.52 -0.64
C ASN A 67 4.75 3.85 -1.21
N SER A 68 5.23 4.24 -2.39
CA SER A 68 4.83 5.50 -3.01
C SER A 68 3.36 5.51 -3.43
N SER A 69 2.82 4.40 -3.96
CA SER A 69 1.42 4.34 -4.38
C SER A 69 0.43 4.19 -3.21
N VAL A 70 0.77 3.38 -2.21
CA VAL A 70 -0.12 3.05 -1.08
C VAL A 70 -0.02 4.07 0.05
N ARG A 71 1.19 4.54 0.39
CA ARG A 71 1.42 5.42 1.55
C ARG A 71 1.43 6.90 1.17
N GLU A 72 2.00 7.23 0.02
CA GLU A 72 2.15 8.64 -0.41
C GLU A 72 1.06 9.06 -1.41
N GLY A 73 0.24 8.13 -1.90
CA GLY A 73 -0.77 8.39 -2.94
C GLY A 73 -0.18 8.73 -4.32
N ASN A 74 1.14 8.68 -4.47
CA ASN A 74 1.82 8.97 -5.73
C ASN A 74 1.79 7.73 -6.62
N ARG A 75 0.85 7.71 -7.58
CA ARG A 75 0.57 6.55 -8.44
C ARG A 75 1.18 6.62 -9.84
N VAL A 76 1.91 7.68 -10.19
CA VAL A 76 2.52 7.85 -11.52
C VAL A 76 4.03 7.76 -11.41
N TYR A 77 4.64 6.99 -12.31
CA TYR A 77 6.08 6.92 -12.52
C TYR A 77 6.43 7.49 -13.89
N ILE A 78 7.52 8.25 -13.96
CA ILE A 78 8.07 8.79 -15.21
C ILE A 78 9.43 8.12 -15.41
N ALA A 79 9.55 7.32 -16.47
CA ALA A 79 10.81 6.67 -16.82
C ALA A 79 11.80 7.67 -17.44
N LYS A 80 13.08 7.28 -17.51
CA LYS A 80 14.15 8.12 -18.10
C LYS A 80 13.87 8.56 -19.54
N ASN A 81 13.11 7.76 -20.29
CA ASN A 81 12.69 8.05 -21.67
C ASN A 81 11.42 8.95 -21.75
N GLY A 82 10.96 9.52 -20.63
CA GLY A 82 9.76 10.36 -20.56
C GLY A 82 8.43 9.60 -20.52
N SER A 83 8.46 8.27 -20.62
CA SER A 83 7.24 7.45 -20.59
C SER A 83 6.60 7.46 -19.22
N ARG A 84 5.26 7.51 -19.20
CA ARG A 84 4.47 7.53 -17.98
C ARG A 84 3.89 6.14 -17.72
N PHE A 85 4.00 5.68 -16.49
CA PHE A 85 3.52 4.38 -16.05
C PHE A 85 2.71 4.53 -14.77
N GLN A 86 1.70 3.69 -14.59
CA GLN A 86 1.03 3.59 -13.31
C GLN A 86 1.87 2.72 -12.37
N LYS A 87 2.04 3.14 -11.12
CA LYS A 87 2.72 2.35 -10.09
C LYS A 87 1.80 1.24 -9.58
N SER A 88 1.58 0.24 -10.42
CA SER A 88 0.68 -0.89 -10.19
C SER A 88 1.33 -2.18 -10.65
N LEU A 89 1.03 -3.29 -9.96
CA LEU A 89 1.43 -4.62 -10.40
C LEU A 89 0.84 -4.94 -11.79
N ASN A 90 -0.35 -4.44 -12.10
CA ASN A 90 -0.98 -4.63 -13.41
C ASN A 90 -0.18 -3.99 -14.55
N THR A 91 0.56 -2.92 -14.29
CA THR A 91 1.46 -2.33 -15.30
C THR A 91 2.58 -3.28 -15.67
N CYS A 92 3.14 -4.00 -14.70
CA CYS A 92 4.14 -5.02 -14.95
C CYS A 92 3.51 -6.23 -15.66
N LEU A 93 2.38 -6.73 -15.15
CA LEU A 93 1.70 -7.92 -15.69
C LEU A 93 1.10 -7.70 -17.08
N GLY A 94 0.80 -6.46 -17.47
CA GLY A 94 0.35 -6.13 -18.82
C GLY A 94 1.35 -6.50 -19.91
N CYS A 95 2.66 -6.54 -19.58
CA CYS A 95 3.71 -7.00 -20.49
C CYS A 95 4.36 -8.32 -20.04
N HIS A 96 4.40 -8.61 -18.74
CA HIS A 96 4.95 -9.85 -18.16
C HIS A 96 3.87 -10.92 -17.90
N SER A 97 2.89 -11.04 -18.79
CA SER A 97 1.72 -11.92 -18.62
C SER A 97 2.04 -13.42 -18.69
N THR A 98 3.09 -13.79 -19.43
CA THR A 98 3.44 -15.20 -19.70
C THR A 98 4.22 -15.86 -18.55
N ASN A 99 4.78 -15.07 -17.62
CA ASN A 99 5.62 -15.59 -16.56
C ASN A 99 4.96 -15.49 -15.18
N ARG A 100 3.83 -16.19 -15.03
CA ARG A 100 3.05 -16.27 -13.78
C ARG A 100 3.89 -16.77 -12.59
N LEU A 101 4.99 -17.49 -12.85
CA LEU A 101 5.88 -18.06 -11.83
C LEU A 101 7.11 -17.20 -11.52
N PHE A 102 7.34 -16.09 -12.23
CA PHE A 102 8.55 -15.28 -12.08
C PHE A 102 8.82 -14.87 -10.62
N CYS A 103 7.77 -14.37 -9.95
CA CYS A 103 7.85 -13.94 -8.56
C CYS A 103 8.27 -15.10 -7.64
N PHE A 104 7.74 -16.31 -7.88
CA PHE A 104 8.02 -17.46 -7.03
C PHE A 104 9.45 -17.96 -7.19
N ASN A 105 10.01 -17.95 -8.41
CA ASN A 105 11.37 -18.45 -8.65
C ASN A 105 12.41 -17.73 -7.79
N CYS A 106 12.42 -16.41 -7.81
CA CYS A 106 13.36 -15.61 -7.01
C CYS A 106 13.07 -15.74 -5.51
N HIS A 107 11.80 -15.81 -5.12
CA HIS A 107 11.40 -15.94 -3.72
C HIS A 107 11.72 -17.31 -3.11
N MET A 108 11.58 -18.39 -3.89
CA MET A 108 12.01 -19.73 -3.50
C MET A 108 13.53 -19.78 -3.37
N TYR A 109 14.27 -19.24 -4.36
CA TYR A 109 15.74 -19.15 -4.31
C TYR A 109 16.22 -18.40 -3.06
N ALA A 110 15.59 -17.27 -2.75
CA ALA A 110 15.92 -16.46 -1.58
C ALA A 110 15.29 -16.97 -0.27
N ASN A 111 14.57 -18.11 -0.30
CA ASN A 111 13.85 -18.71 0.83
C ASN A 111 12.95 -17.72 1.60
N VAL A 112 12.20 -16.89 0.87
CA VAL A 112 11.31 -15.87 1.44
C VAL A 112 9.91 -15.94 0.83
N LYS A 113 8.87 -15.82 1.65
CA LYS A 113 7.48 -15.84 1.17
C LYS A 113 7.12 -14.52 0.44
N PRO A 114 6.57 -14.57 -0.79
CA PRO A 114 6.11 -13.37 -1.47
C PRO A 114 4.92 -12.76 -0.74
N LYS A 115 5.05 -11.49 -0.34
CA LYS A 115 4.01 -10.75 0.39
C LYS A 115 3.07 -9.96 -0.53
N CYS A 116 3.37 -9.92 -1.83
CA CYS A 116 2.56 -9.20 -2.82
C CYS A 116 1.12 -9.72 -2.82
N TRP A 117 0.95 -11.03 -2.66
CA TRP A 117 -0.34 -11.72 -2.70
C TRP A 117 -1.18 -11.58 -1.43
N ASN A 118 -0.63 -10.94 -0.37
CA ASN A 118 -1.44 -10.60 0.79
C ASN A 118 -2.49 -9.52 0.47
N CYS A 119 -2.29 -8.78 -0.62
CA CYS A 119 -3.22 -7.75 -1.08
C CYS A 119 -3.62 -7.89 -2.55
N HIS A 120 -2.84 -8.62 -3.36
CA HIS A 120 -3.13 -8.88 -4.76
C HIS A 120 -3.60 -10.32 -4.96
N LEU A 121 -4.46 -10.56 -5.96
CA LEU A 121 -4.84 -11.91 -6.36
C LEU A 121 -3.62 -12.66 -6.90
N SER A 122 -3.40 -13.86 -6.39
CA SER A 122 -2.30 -14.70 -6.87
C SER A 122 -2.57 -15.17 -8.30
N PRO A 123 -1.56 -15.23 -9.17
CA PRO A 123 -1.68 -15.85 -10.49
C PRO A 123 -2.06 -17.34 -10.44
N MET A 124 -1.89 -17.99 -9.28
CA MET A 124 -2.31 -19.37 -9.03
C MET A 124 -3.77 -19.50 -8.60
N GLU A 125 -4.40 -18.40 -8.18
CA GLU A 125 -5.80 -18.36 -7.73
C GLU A 125 -6.74 -17.84 -8.83
N THR A 126 -6.19 -17.19 -9.85
CA THR A 126 -6.92 -16.79 -11.06
C THR A 126 -6.99 -17.97 -12.05
N PRO A 127 -8.19 -18.29 -12.59
CA PRO A 127 -8.37 -19.35 -13.59
C PRO A 127 -7.43 -19.28 -14.81
#